data_AF-A0A1V9A590-F1
#
_entry.id   AF-A0A1V9A590-F1
#
_cell.length_a   1.000
_cell.length_b   1.000
_cell.length_c   1.000
_cell.angle_alpha   90.00
_cell.angle_beta   90.00
_cell.angle_gamma   90.00
#
_symmetry.space_group_name_H-M   'P 1'
#
loop_
_entity.id
_entity.type
_entity.pdbx_description
1 polymer ?
#
loop_
_entity_poly.entity_id
_entity_poly.type
_entity_poly.pdbx_seq_one_letter_code
_entity_poly.pdbx_strand_id
1 'polypeptide(L)'
;MQTCDLESITLTRRATPARTKAVSLPEAAAWFAGERHSDRPESVSGVLVATATVLGDRLPFAKRQRLKRFVPALVGTADDGKDRMRSMLAMDWLVRVYTPAWLRLVPSLALAAASLTEHTPVRAIAEAADAIEAPLTAVHRVAWNAHLGRAAAPNAVRTDVASALARALSTHAGDAAVAATLGIAEPFLPVCGRLRLAAEQALLIAALTSGHATATVPEARIATLVAPTGDALEDAVVGLFGRLIDGSAPTVRGWLDADPVEAIRRLGPG
;
A
#
# COMPACT_ATOMS: atom_id res chain seq x y z
N MET A 1 -36.77 -2.80 -10.10
CA MET A 1 -35.39 -2.90 -9.55
C MET A 1 -35.07 -1.59 -8.87
N GLN A 2 -34.70 -1.58 -7.59
CA GLN A 2 -34.20 -0.35 -6.94
C GLN A 2 -32.82 -0.04 -7.51
N THR A 3 -32.73 1.06 -8.26
CA THR A 3 -31.48 1.62 -8.76
C THR A 3 -30.56 1.96 -7.58
N CYS A 4 -29.30 1.52 -7.62
CA CYS A 4 -28.33 1.79 -6.57
C CYS A 4 -27.97 3.29 -6.56
N ASP A 5 -28.49 4.03 -5.57
CA ASP A 5 -28.11 5.43 -5.32
C ASP A 5 -26.86 5.46 -4.43
N LEU A 6 -25.70 5.75 -5.04
CA LEU A 6 -24.40 5.75 -4.37
C LEU A 6 -24.26 6.81 -3.26
N GLU A 7 -25.03 7.90 -3.33
CA GLU A 7 -25.04 8.92 -2.29
C GLU A 7 -25.72 8.40 -1.02
N SER A 8 -26.75 7.55 -1.19
CA SER A 8 -27.53 7.00 -0.09
C SER A 8 -26.89 5.83 0.66
N ILE A 9 -25.89 5.17 0.08
CA ILE A 9 -25.21 4.03 0.72
C ILE A 9 -24.08 4.49 1.65
N THR A 10 -23.61 3.62 2.54
CA THR A 10 -22.43 3.82 3.38
C THR A 10 -21.50 2.63 3.22
N LEU A 11 -20.25 2.90 2.85
CA LEU A 11 -19.26 1.84 2.69
C LEU A 11 -18.78 1.31 4.05
N THR A 12 -19.06 0.04 4.33
CA THR A 12 -18.62 -0.68 5.53
C THR A 12 -17.21 -1.24 5.36
N ARG A 13 -16.58 -1.62 6.47
CA ARG A 13 -15.26 -2.28 6.46
C ARG A 13 -15.29 -3.67 5.83
N ARG A 14 -16.38 -4.39 6.08
CA ARG A 14 -16.54 -5.81 5.75
C ARG A 14 -17.88 -6.05 5.07
N ALA A 15 -17.94 -7.17 4.36
CA ALA A 15 -19.17 -7.68 3.79
C ALA A 15 -20.27 -7.80 4.85
N THR A 16 -21.51 -7.65 4.41
CA THR A 16 -22.72 -7.69 5.22
C THR A 16 -23.57 -8.88 4.81
N PRO A 17 -24.26 -9.57 5.74
CA PRO A 17 -25.00 -10.78 5.40
C PRO A 17 -26.24 -10.52 4.53
N ALA A 18 -26.73 -9.28 4.48
CA ALA A 18 -27.91 -8.89 3.74
C ALA A 18 -27.75 -7.48 3.16
N ARG A 19 -28.40 -7.25 2.02
CA ARG A 19 -28.43 -5.93 1.37
C ARG A 19 -29.14 -4.91 2.24
N THR A 20 -28.41 -3.89 2.67
CA THR A 20 -28.95 -2.69 3.33
C THR A 20 -28.34 -1.45 2.68
N LYS A 21 -28.53 -0.26 3.26
CA LYS A 21 -27.76 0.94 2.86
C LYS A 21 -26.30 0.89 3.33
N ALA A 22 -25.93 -0.01 4.24
CA ALA A 22 -24.55 -0.22 4.66
C ALA A 22 -24.01 -1.48 3.97
N VAL A 23 -23.04 -1.32 3.08
CA VAL A 23 -22.48 -2.38 2.23
C VAL A 23 -20.98 -2.18 2.03
N SER A 24 -20.24 -3.26 1.77
CA SER A 24 -18.85 -3.18 1.33
C SER A 24 -18.74 -2.66 -0.11
N LEU A 25 -17.53 -2.30 -0.54
CA LEU A 25 -17.31 -1.83 -1.91
C LEU A 25 -17.66 -2.88 -2.99
N PRO A 26 -17.25 -4.16 -2.86
CA PRO A 26 -17.70 -5.21 -3.79
C PRO A 26 -19.23 -5.40 -3.81
N GLU A 27 -19.90 -5.36 -2.65
CA GLU A 27 -21.36 -5.45 -2.57
C GLU A 27 -22.07 -4.25 -3.23
N ALA A 28 -21.48 -3.05 -3.12
CA ALA A 28 -21.98 -1.88 -3.82
C ALA A 28 -21.88 -2.05 -5.35
N ALA A 29 -20.80 -2.66 -5.85
CA ALA A 29 -20.64 -3.00 -7.26
C ALA A 29 -21.65 -4.07 -7.71
N ALA A 30 -21.85 -5.13 -6.91
CA ALA A 30 -22.88 -6.15 -7.18
C ALA A 30 -24.28 -5.52 -7.29
N TRP A 31 -24.63 -4.62 -6.35
CA TRP A 31 -25.91 -3.93 -6.40
C TRP A 31 -26.01 -3.00 -7.63
N PHE A 32 -24.96 -2.24 -7.94
CA PHE A 32 -24.93 -1.37 -9.11
C PHE A 32 -25.09 -2.14 -10.43
N ALA A 33 -24.48 -3.33 -10.53
CA ALA A 33 -24.62 -4.24 -11.67
C ALA A 33 -25.98 -4.95 -11.75
N GLY A 34 -26.84 -4.80 -10.74
CA GLY A 34 -28.12 -5.51 -10.66
C GLY A 34 -28.01 -6.98 -10.26
N GLU A 35 -26.85 -7.41 -9.77
CA GLU A 35 -26.59 -8.78 -9.32
C GLU A 35 -27.27 -9.08 -7.97
N ARG A 36 -27.23 -10.35 -7.56
CA ARG A 36 -27.59 -10.76 -6.19
C ARG A 36 -26.61 -10.12 -5.19
N HIS A 37 -27.07 -9.88 -3.96
CA HIS A 37 -26.19 -9.43 -2.88
C HIS A 37 -25.02 -10.41 -2.68
N SER A 38 -23.81 -9.93 -2.93
CA SER A 38 -22.57 -10.71 -2.90
C SER A 38 -21.39 -9.76 -2.69
N ASP A 39 -20.39 -10.19 -1.92
CA ASP A 39 -19.09 -9.53 -1.83
C ASP A 39 -18.09 -10.01 -2.89
N ARG A 40 -18.56 -10.88 -3.79
CA ARG A 40 -17.87 -11.40 -4.97
C ARG A 40 -18.77 -11.23 -6.19
N PRO A 41 -18.93 -9.98 -6.68
CA PRO A 41 -19.70 -9.72 -7.89
C PRO A 41 -19.09 -10.45 -9.10
N GLU A 42 -19.94 -11.02 -9.93
CA GLU A 42 -19.53 -11.71 -11.16
C GLU A 42 -19.07 -10.73 -12.24
N SER A 43 -19.53 -9.47 -12.19
CA SER A 43 -19.15 -8.43 -13.15
C SER A 43 -17.81 -7.75 -12.89
N VAL A 44 -17.10 -8.08 -11.80
CA VAL A 44 -15.85 -7.39 -11.40
C VAL A 44 -14.66 -8.33 -11.40
N SER A 45 -13.51 -7.84 -11.87
CA SER A 45 -12.22 -8.55 -11.83
C SER A 45 -11.88 -9.03 -10.41
N GLY A 46 -11.40 -10.27 -10.30
CA GLY A 46 -10.94 -10.84 -9.03
C GLY A 46 -9.79 -10.05 -8.39
N VAL A 47 -8.89 -9.48 -9.20
CA VAL A 47 -7.82 -8.58 -8.74
C VAL A 47 -8.42 -7.32 -8.09
N LEU A 48 -9.44 -6.72 -8.72
CA LEU A 48 -10.10 -5.52 -8.18
C LEU A 48 -10.95 -5.83 -6.95
N VAL A 49 -11.62 -6.98 -6.90
CA VAL A 49 -12.37 -7.44 -5.70
C VAL A 49 -11.43 -7.64 -4.52
N ALA A 50 -10.29 -8.31 -4.72
CA ALA A 50 -9.30 -8.51 -3.66
C ALA A 50 -8.76 -7.16 -3.15
N THR A 51 -8.42 -6.25 -4.07
CA THR A 51 -7.93 -4.91 -3.74
C THR A 51 -8.97 -4.09 -2.99
N ALA A 52 -10.22 -4.06 -3.49
CA ALA A 52 -11.36 -3.36 -2.89
C ALA A 52 -11.64 -3.84 -1.47
N THR A 53 -11.52 -5.15 -1.23
CA THR A 53 -11.72 -5.77 0.08
C THR A 53 -10.69 -5.26 1.10
N VAL A 54 -9.41 -5.24 0.72
CA VAL A 54 -8.34 -4.72 1.60
C VAL A 54 -8.51 -3.23 1.87
N LEU A 55 -8.84 -2.44 0.85
CA LEU A 55 -9.11 -1.00 1.02
C LEU A 55 -10.29 -0.76 1.95
N GLY A 56 -11.38 -1.53 1.81
CA GLY A 56 -12.55 -1.44 2.67
C GLY A 56 -12.22 -1.71 4.14
N ASP A 57 -11.51 -2.80 4.43
CA ASP A 57 -11.18 -3.21 5.80
C ASP A 57 -10.26 -2.18 6.48
N ARG A 58 -9.29 -1.63 5.74
CA ARG A 58 -8.15 -0.89 6.32
C ARG A 58 -8.26 0.63 6.25
N LEU A 59 -8.90 1.20 5.23
CA LEU A 59 -9.00 2.66 5.14
C LEU A 59 -9.82 3.27 6.29
N PRO A 60 -9.44 4.46 6.78
CA PRO A 60 -10.28 5.28 7.65
C PRO A 60 -11.62 5.60 6.98
N PHE A 61 -12.66 5.85 7.79
CA PHE A 61 -14.03 6.02 7.30
C PHE A 61 -14.13 7.07 6.17
N ALA A 62 -13.55 8.25 6.35
CA ALA A 62 -13.62 9.34 5.36
C ALA A 62 -12.97 8.94 4.02
N LYS A 63 -11.77 8.34 4.06
CA LYS A 63 -11.09 7.86 2.84
C LYS A 63 -11.85 6.71 2.18
N ARG A 64 -12.41 5.80 2.97
CA ARG A 64 -13.23 4.68 2.48
C ARG A 64 -14.47 5.17 1.74
N GLN A 65 -15.19 6.17 2.25
CA GLN A 65 -16.38 6.69 1.56
C GLN A 65 -16.06 7.28 0.19
N ARG A 66 -14.84 7.81 -0.03
CA ARG A 66 -14.42 8.31 -1.34
C ARG A 66 -14.43 7.21 -2.41
N LEU A 67 -14.31 5.92 -2.04
CA LEU A 67 -14.27 4.81 -3.00
C LEU A 67 -15.58 4.61 -3.77
N LYS A 68 -16.72 5.13 -3.29
CA LYS A 68 -18.01 5.05 -3.98
C LYS A 68 -17.93 5.50 -5.44
N ARG A 69 -17.12 6.52 -5.73
CA ARG A 69 -16.92 7.07 -7.08
C ARG A 69 -16.44 6.05 -8.11
N PHE A 70 -15.82 4.97 -7.65
CA PHE A 70 -15.29 3.91 -8.52
C PHE A 70 -16.32 2.84 -8.86
N VAL A 71 -17.44 2.76 -8.13
CA VAL A 71 -18.44 1.69 -8.29
C VAL A 71 -18.90 1.51 -9.75
N PRO A 72 -19.26 2.58 -10.50
CA PRO A 72 -19.70 2.40 -11.88
C PRO A 72 -18.62 1.81 -12.80
N ALA A 73 -17.35 2.18 -12.58
CA ALA A 73 -16.22 1.75 -13.41
C ALA A 73 -15.68 0.36 -13.03
N LEU A 74 -16.05 -0.18 -11.85
CA LEU A 74 -15.72 -1.55 -11.47
C LEU A 74 -16.51 -2.58 -12.27
N VAL A 75 -17.75 -2.26 -12.63
CA VAL A 75 -18.66 -3.17 -13.34
C VAL A 75 -18.20 -3.37 -14.78
N GLY A 76 -18.15 -4.63 -15.22
CA GLY A 76 -17.68 -5.02 -16.55
C GLY A 76 -16.18 -5.32 -16.64
N THR A 77 -15.48 -5.41 -15.50
CA THR A 77 -14.03 -5.68 -15.47
C THR A 77 -13.68 -7.17 -15.34
N ALA A 78 -14.64 -8.06 -15.07
CA ALA A 78 -14.40 -9.49 -14.81
C ALA A 78 -13.55 -10.19 -15.89
N ASP A 79 -13.84 -9.93 -17.16
CA ASP A 79 -13.25 -10.64 -18.30
C ASP A 79 -12.59 -9.69 -19.31
N ASP A 80 -12.14 -8.51 -18.86
CA ASP A 80 -11.53 -7.52 -19.76
C ASP A 80 -10.07 -7.83 -20.14
N GLY A 81 -9.52 -8.94 -19.65
CA GLY A 81 -8.17 -9.41 -19.93
C GLY A 81 -7.04 -8.57 -19.29
N LYS A 82 -7.35 -7.62 -18.40
CA LYS A 82 -6.35 -6.68 -17.85
C LYS A 82 -5.76 -7.09 -16.51
N ASP A 83 -6.14 -8.22 -15.93
CA ASP A 83 -5.71 -8.63 -14.57
C ASP A 83 -4.20 -8.75 -14.39
N ARG A 84 -3.50 -9.28 -15.40
CA ARG A 84 -2.04 -9.30 -15.40
C ARG A 84 -1.46 -7.89 -15.42
N MET A 85 -1.99 -7.00 -16.26
CA MET A 85 -1.55 -5.60 -16.34
C MET A 85 -1.78 -4.86 -15.01
N ARG A 86 -2.95 -5.03 -14.39
CA ARG A 86 -3.26 -4.52 -13.05
C ARG A 86 -2.23 -4.97 -12.02
N SER A 87 -1.87 -6.25 -12.06
CA SER A 87 -0.88 -6.82 -11.16
C SER A 87 0.52 -6.23 -11.37
N MET A 88 0.92 -5.97 -12.62
CA MET A 88 2.18 -5.30 -12.93
C MET A 88 2.18 -3.83 -12.49
N LEU A 89 1.05 -3.12 -12.62
CA LEU A 89 0.91 -1.76 -12.07
C LEU A 89 1.10 -1.75 -10.55
N ALA A 90 0.48 -2.68 -9.84
CA ALA A 90 0.62 -2.76 -8.39
C ALA A 90 2.04 -3.11 -7.95
N MET A 91 2.71 -4.03 -8.66
CA MET A 91 4.13 -4.33 -8.45
C MET A 91 5.00 -3.08 -8.60
N ASP A 92 4.84 -2.37 -9.71
CA ASP A 92 5.57 -1.14 -10.01
C ASP A 92 5.35 -0.06 -8.93
N TRP A 93 4.14 0.04 -8.38
CA TRP A 93 3.84 0.89 -7.23
C TRP A 93 4.59 0.50 -5.97
N LEU A 94 4.62 -0.81 -5.67
CA LEU A 94 5.30 -1.32 -4.48
C LEU A 94 6.79 -0.95 -4.53
N VAL A 95 7.41 -1.08 -5.71
CA VAL A 95 8.82 -0.74 -5.94
C VAL A 95 9.06 0.77 -5.86
N ARG A 96 8.30 1.58 -6.61
CA ARG A 96 8.64 2.99 -6.85
C ARG A 96 7.94 4.00 -5.94
N VAL A 97 6.94 3.58 -5.17
CA VAL A 97 6.18 4.47 -4.27
C VAL A 97 6.18 3.94 -2.83
N TYR A 98 5.74 2.70 -2.62
CA TYR A 98 5.58 2.16 -1.27
C TYR A 98 6.91 2.01 -0.53
N THR A 99 7.85 1.23 -1.10
CA THR A 99 9.15 0.98 -0.46
C THR A 99 9.96 2.26 -0.22
N PRO A 100 10.17 3.16 -1.21
CA PRO A 100 10.95 4.37 -0.98
C PRO A 100 10.30 5.34 0.01
N ALA A 101 8.97 5.30 0.21
CA ALA A 101 8.32 6.11 1.23
C ALA A 101 8.77 5.77 2.65
N TRP A 102 8.98 4.48 2.95
CA TRP A 102 9.52 4.06 4.23
C TRP A 102 11.02 4.28 4.34
N LEU A 103 11.78 4.08 3.25
CA LEU A 103 13.24 4.31 3.27
C LEU A 103 13.59 5.77 3.56
N ARG A 104 12.76 6.72 3.11
CA ARG A 104 12.94 8.16 3.37
C ARG A 104 12.89 8.56 4.84
N LEU A 105 12.38 7.70 5.73
CA LEU A 105 12.42 7.95 7.17
C LEU A 105 13.84 7.90 7.75
N VAL A 106 14.80 7.32 7.01
CA VAL A 106 16.19 7.18 7.43
C VAL A 106 17.07 8.02 6.50
N PRO A 107 17.69 9.12 6.98
CA PRO A 107 18.47 10.02 6.13
C PRO A 107 19.60 9.33 5.35
N SER A 108 20.28 8.34 5.96
CA SER A 108 21.35 7.58 5.29
C SER A 108 20.86 6.64 4.18
N LEU A 109 19.55 6.46 4.03
CA LEU A 109 18.92 5.69 2.95
C LEU A 109 18.35 6.59 1.84
N ALA A 110 18.56 7.91 1.89
CA ALA A 110 18.00 8.85 0.90
C ALA A 110 18.34 8.48 -0.55
N LEU A 111 19.60 8.08 -0.84
CA LEU A 111 20.00 7.65 -2.18
C LEU A 111 19.31 6.35 -2.63
N ALA A 112 19.14 5.39 -1.72
CA ALA A 112 18.43 4.14 -2.00
C ALA A 112 16.93 4.37 -2.24
N ALA A 113 16.34 5.32 -1.53
CA ALA A 113 14.96 5.73 -1.78
C ALA A 113 14.81 6.46 -3.12
N ALA A 114 15.74 7.35 -3.45
CA ALA A 114 15.75 8.07 -4.72
C ALA A 114 15.92 7.11 -5.91
N SER A 115 16.84 6.14 -5.82
CA SER A 115 17.05 5.17 -6.90
C SER A 115 15.81 4.33 -7.21
N LEU A 116 14.98 4.01 -6.21
CA LEU A 116 13.71 3.33 -6.41
C LEU A 116 12.64 4.26 -7.00
N THR A 117 12.55 5.48 -6.47
CA THR A 117 11.55 6.48 -6.88
C THR A 117 11.74 6.89 -8.35
N GLU A 118 12.98 7.12 -8.74
CA GLU A 118 13.39 7.59 -10.06
C GLU A 118 13.62 6.45 -11.06
N HIS A 119 13.45 5.19 -10.61
CA HIS A 119 13.58 4.03 -11.48
C HIS A 119 12.60 4.14 -12.64
N THR A 120 13.04 3.70 -13.82
CA THR A 120 12.16 3.54 -14.98
C THR A 120 10.97 2.63 -14.61
N PRO A 121 9.81 2.77 -15.27
CA PRO A 121 8.67 1.90 -14.97
C PRO A 121 9.05 0.42 -15.01
N VAL A 122 8.74 -0.29 -13.92
CA VAL A 122 9.04 -1.70 -13.75
C VAL A 122 7.98 -2.51 -14.48
N ARG A 123 8.40 -3.18 -15.56
CA ARG A 123 7.52 -3.89 -16.49
C ARG A 123 7.67 -5.40 -16.42
N ALA A 124 8.62 -5.90 -15.63
CA ALA A 124 8.83 -7.32 -15.39
C ALA A 124 9.19 -7.60 -13.92
N ILE A 125 8.92 -8.83 -13.48
CA ILE A 125 9.25 -9.29 -12.12
C ILE A 125 10.78 -9.32 -11.91
N ALA A 126 11.54 -9.67 -12.95
CA ALA A 126 13.00 -9.63 -12.91
C ALA A 126 13.51 -8.20 -12.69
N GLU A 127 12.94 -7.21 -13.38
CA GLU A 127 13.29 -5.80 -13.17
C GLU A 127 12.97 -5.34 -11.74
N ALA A 128 11.86 -5.81 -11.16
CA ALA A 128 11.53 -5.53 -9.76
C ALA A 128 12.55 -6.16 -8.79
N ALA A 129 13.01 -7.38 -9.10
CA ALA A 129 14.05 -8.06 -8.34
C ALA A 129 15.38 -7.29 -8.41
N ASP A 130 15.80 -6.87 -9.60
CA ASP A 130 17.04 -6.12 -9.81
C ASP A 130 16.98 -4.75 -9.14
N ALA A 131 15.85 -4.06 -9.25
CA ALA A 131 15.65 -2.72 -8.67
C ALA A 131 15.81 -2.70 -7.13
N ILE A 132 15.41 -3.78 -6.44
CA ILE A 132 15.45 -3.83 -4.96
C ILE A 132 16.79 -4.30 -4.39
N GLU A 133 17.68 -4.92 -5.19
CA GLU A 133 18.95 -5.51 -4.70
C GLU A 133 19.86 -4.48 -4.00
N ALA A 134 20.22 -3.40 -4.70
CA ALA A 134 21.10 -2.37 -4.15
C ALA A 134 20.47 -1.61 -2.96
N PRO A 135 19.19 -1.18 -3.03
CA PRO A 135 18.51 -0.58 -1.88
C PRO A 135 18.43 -1.51 -0.66
N LEU A 136 18.11 -2.80 -0.83
CA LEU A 136 18.06 -3.75 0.27
C LEU A 136 19.45 -3.97 0.89
N THR A 137 20.50 -4.03 0.07
CA THR A 137 21.89 -4.09 0.55
C THR A 137 22.25 -2.85 1.37
N ALA A 138 21.84 -1.67 0.94
CA ALA A 138 22.04 -0.43 1.69
C ALA A 138 21.30 -0.45 3.04
N VAL A 139 20.04 -0.91 3.05
CA VAL A 139 19.25 -1.11 4.28
C VAL A 139 19.96 -2.05 5.24
N HIS A 140 20.42 -3.23 4.78
CA HIS A 140 21.15 -4.18 5.61
C HIS A 140 22.42 -3.58 6.20
N ARG A 141 23.19 -2.81 5.42
CA ARG A 141 24.40 -2.13 5.91
C ARG A 141 24.08 -1.12 7.01
N VAL A 142 23.05 -0.29 6.82
CA VAL A 142 22.63 0.69 7.83
C VAL A 142 22.09 0.00 9.08
N ALA A 143 21.29 -1.06 8.93
CA ALA A 143 20.78 -1.86 10.04
C ALA A 143 21.94 -2.50 10.84
N TRP A 144 22.94 -3.05 10.16
CA TRP A 144 24.13 -3.62 10.78
C TRP A 144 24.93 -2.58 11.57
N ASN A 145 25.14 -1.39 11.00
CA ASN A 145 25.83 -0.29 11.68
C ASN A 145 25.05 0.21 12.91
N ALA A 146 23.71 0.27 12.81
CA ALA A 146 22.86 0.60 13.94
C ALA A 146 22.93 -0.48 15.05
N HIS A 147 23.07 -1.75 14.67
CA HIS A 147 23.24 -2.87 15.60
C HIS A 147 24.57 -2.81 16.36
N LEU A 148 25.67 -2.46 15.68
CA LEU A 148 27.02 -2.41 16.28
C LEU A 148 27.33 -1.10 17.03
N GLY A 149 26.48 -0.09 16.92
CA GLY A 149 26.69 1.22 17.55
C GLY A 149 26.52 1.21 19.08
N ARG A 150 27.04 2.27 19.75
CA ARG A 150 27.01 2.49 21.22
C ARG A 150 25.60 2.60 21.85
N ALA A 151 24.53 2.51 21.07
CA ALA A 151 23.14 2.58 21.50
C ALA A 151 22.34 1.31 21.13
N ALA A 152 23.02 0.16 21.02
CA ALA A 152 22.38 -1.11 20.72
C ALA A 152 21.30 -1.43 21.78
N ALA A 153 20.03 -1.33 21.39
CA ALA A 153 18.93 -1.77 22.22
C ALA A 153 19.05 -3.30 22.48
N PRO A 154 18.66 -3.79 23.67
CA PRO A 154 18.63 -5.23 23.93
C PRO A 154 17.79 -5.97 22.88
N ASN A 155 18.19 -7.19 22.52
CA ASN A 155 17.51 -7.97 21.47
C ASN A 155 16.00 -8.11 21.70
N ALA A 156 15.55 -8.30 22.94
CA ALA A 156 14.13 -8.39 23.28
C ALA A 156 13.35 -7.13 22.87
N VAL A 157 13.87 -5.94 23.20
CA VAL A 157 13.26 -4.65 22.83
C VAL A 157 13.18 -4.52 21.30
N ARG A 158 14.23 -4.94 20.58
CA ARG A 158 14.24 -4.90 19.12
C ARG A 158 13.18 -5.81 18.51
N THR A 159 13.01 -7.03 19.04
CA THR A 159 11.99 -7.97 18.59
C THR A 159 10.59 -7.41 18.82
N ASP A 160 10.31 -6.86 20.00
CA ASP A 160 8.99 -6.27 20.31
C ASP A 160 8.66 -5.09 19.40
N VAL A 161 9.63 -4.20 19.18
CA VAL A 161 9.50 -3.07 18.25
C VAL A 161 9.28 -3.56 16.82
N ALA A 162 10.06 -4.54 16.36
CA ALA A 162 9.89 -5.13 15.02
C ALA A 162 8.50 -5.75 14.85
N SER A 163 8.01 -6.50 15.83
CA SER A 163 6.66 -7.07 15.80
C SER A 163 5.56 -6.01 15.82
N ALA A 164 5.71 -4.94 16.60
CA ALA A 164 4.76 -3.82 16.61
C ALA A 164 4.76 -3.05 15.27
N LEU A 165 5.92 -2.84 14.65
CA LEU A 165 6.04 -2.23 13.32
C LEU A 165 5.42 -3.11 12.23
N ALA A 166 5.69 -4.42 12.26
CA ALA A 166 5.09 -5.37 11.32
C ALA A 166 3.56 -5.37 11.43
N ARG A 167 3.00 -5.33 12.66
CA ARG A 167 1.55 -5.18 12.88
C ARG A 167 1.04 -3.85 12.31
N ALA A 168 1.71 -2.73 12.60
CA ALA A 168 1.29 -1.42 12.11
C ALA A 168 1.23 -1.38 10.57
N LEU A 169 2.27 -1.87 9.89
CA LEU A 169 2.30 -1.97 8.43
C LEU A 169 1.24 -2.93 7.88
N SER A 170 1.00 -4.07 8.53
CA SER A 170 -0.03 -5.03 8.11
C SER A 170 -1.47 -4.54 8.32
N THR A 171 -1.67 -3.48 9.11
CA THR A 171 -2.98 -2.79 9.21
C THR A 171 -3.14 -1.66 8.20
N HIS A 172 -2.08 -1.31 7.48
CA HIS A 172 -2.05 -0.20 6.56
C HIS A 172 -2.78 -0.52 5.24
N ALA A 173 -3.49 0.45 4.66
CA ALA A 173 -4.25 0.24 3.41
C ALA A 173 -3.34 0.07 2.18
N GLY A 174 -2.07 0.47 2.25
CA GLY A 174 -1.07 0.28 1.19
C GLY A 174 -0.84 -1.19 0.82
N ASP A 175 -1.10 -2.13 1.73
CA ASP A 175 -1.09 -3.57 1.44
C ASP A 175 -2.17 -3.98 0.42
N ALA A 176 -3.15 -3.13 0.11
CA ALA A 176 -4.07 -3.37 -0.99
C ALA A 176 -3.32 -3.51 -2.33
N ALA A 177 -2.16 -2.86 -2.47
CA ALA A 177 -1.29 -3.07 -3.62
C ALA A 177 -0.72 -4.51 -3.68
N VAL A 178 -0.45 -5.15 -2.53
CA VAL A 178 -0.05 -6.57 -2.50
C VAL A 178 -1.20 -7.44 -2.98
N ALA A 179 -2.44 -7.19 -2.51
CA ALA A 179 -3.62 -7.92 -3.00
C ALA A 179 -3.85 -7.72 -4.51
N ALA A 180 -3.53 -6.54 -5.03
CA ALA A 180 -3.59 -6.24 -6.45
C ALA A 180 -2.56 -7.01 -7.30
N THR A 181 -1.55 -7.65 -6.70
CA THR A 181 -0.59 -8.52 -7.42
C THR A 181 -1.07 -9.95 -7.62
N LEU A 182 -2.33 -10.26 -7.29
CA LEU A 182 -2.90 -11.62 -7.37
C LEU A 182 -2.61 -12.33 -8.70
N GLY A 183 -2.68 -11.63 -9.83
CA GLY A 183 -2.42 -12.19 -11.16
C GLY A 183 -0.96 -12.57 -11.44
N ILE A 184 -0.02 -12.22 -10.56
CA ILE A 184 1.41 -12.57 -10.65
C ILE A 184 1.96 -13.08 -9.31
N ALA A 185 1.10 -13.46 -8.36
CA ALA A 185 1.49 -13.63 -6.96
C ALA A 185 2.60 -14.67 -6.76
N GLU A 186 2.48 -15.85 -7.37
CA GLU A 186 3.47 -16.94 -7.23
C GLU A 186 4.90 -16.51 -7.61
N PRO A 187 5.17 -16.01 -8.83
CA PRO A 187 6.52 -15.57 -9.19
C PRO A 187 6.97 -14.28 -8.49
N PHE A 188 6.03 -13.43 -8.03
CA PHE A 188 6.37 -12.15 -7.41
C PHE A 188 6.59 -12.23 -5.89
N LEU A 189 6.06 -13.25 -5.22
CA LEU A 189 6.11 -13.39 -3.75
C LEU A 189 7.53 -13.20 -3.15
N PRO A 190 8.61 -13.76 -3.72
CA PRO A 190 9.97 -13.54 -3.18
C PRO A 190 10.44 -12.08 -3.29
N VAL A 191 10.04 -11.37 -4.34
CA VAL A 191 10.36 -9.94 -4.51
C VAL A 191 9.52 -9.10 -3.54
N CYS A 192 8.23 -9.41 -3.41
CA CYS A 192 7.34 -8.76 -2.45
C CYS A 192 7.86 -8.88 -1.01
N GLY A 193 8.37 -10.05 -0.63
CA GLY A 193 9.00 -10.25 0.68
C GLY A 193 10.24 -9.37 0.90
N ARG A 194 11.09 -9.19 -0.13
CA ARG A 194 12.25 -8.28 -0.08
C ARG A 194 11.85 -6.82 0.06
N LEU A 195 10.84 -6.37 -0.69
CA LEU A 195 10.28 -5.02 -0.58
C LEU A 195 9.72 -4.74 0.81
N ARG A 196 9.01 -5.72 1.38
CA ARG A 196 8.46 -5.64 2.75
C ARG A 196 9.57 -5.59 3.79
N LEU A 197 10.56 -6.47 3.68
CA LEU A 197 11.71 -6.50 4.58
C LEU A 197 12.47 -5.16 4.59
N ALA A 198 12.69 -4.55 3.41
CA ALA A 198 13.34 -3.25 3.31
C ALA A 198 12.57 -2.16 4.07
N ALA A 199 11.24 -2.11 3.93
CA ALA A 199 10.39 -1.16 4.64
C ALA A 199 10.41 -1.38 6.17
N GLU A 200 10.28 -2.63 6.62
CA GLU A 200 10.30 -2.99 8.04
C GLU A 200 11.64 -2.65 8.70
N GLN A 201 12.77 -2.93 8.03
CA GLN A 201 14.09 -2.61 8.54
C GLN A 201 14.34 -1.10 8.58
N ALA A 202 13.91 -0.35 7.55
CA ALA A 202 14.02 1.11 7.57
C ALA A 202 13.24 1.73 8.74
N LEU A 203 12.01 1.25 8.98
CA LEU A 203 11.21 1.68 10.12
C LEU A 203 11.85 1.31 11.46
N LEU A 204 12.43 0.10 11.57
CA LEU A 204 13.14 -0.32 12.78
C LEU A 204 14.35 0.58 13.06
N ILE A 205 15.14 0.91 12.03
CA ILE A 205 16.26 1.85 12.13
C ILE A 205 15.76 3.22 12.59
N ALA A 206 14.71 3.74 11.96
CA ALA A 206 14.12 5.03 12.31
C ALA A 206 13.62 5.05 13.77
N ALA A 207 12.94 4.00 14.22
CA ALA A 207 12.42 3.88 15.57
C ALA A 207 13.53 3.80 16.63
N LEU A 208 14.62 3.09 16.36
CA LEU A 208 15.73 2.94 17.29
C LEU A 208 16.65 4.18 17.35
N THR A 209 16.69 4.98 16.29
CA THR A 209 17.57 6.17 16.19
C THR A 209 16.93 7.47 16.67
N SER A 210 15.60 7.52 16.80
CA SER A 210 14.83 8.74 17.16
C SER A 210 14.74 9.05 18.66
N GLY A 211 15.40 8.29 19.54
CA GLY A 211 15.66 8.72 20.93
C GLY A 211 15.54 7.61 22.00
N HIS A 212 16.65 7.41 22.70
CA HIS A 212 16.93 6.55 23.87
C HIS A 212 16.07 5.29 24.01
N ALA A 213 16.69 4.14 23.72
CA ALA A 213 16.18 2.79 23.98
C ALA A 213 15.73 2.63 25.45
N THR A 214 14.50 3.06 25.75
CA THR A 214 13.78 2.65 26.95
C THR A 214 13.36 1.20 26.76
N ALA A 215 13.21 0.46 27.86
CA ALA A 215 12.89 -0.98 27.86
C ALA A 215 11.64 -1.34 27.05
N THR A 216 10.80 -0.36 26.70
CA THR A 216 9.71 -0.46 25.74
C THR A 216 9.65 0.82 24.90
N VAL A 217 9.44 0.69 23.58
CA VAL A 217 8.93 1.79 22.76
C VAL A 217 7.41 1.71 22.85
N PRO A 218 6.72 2.70 23.43
CA PRO A 218 5.27 2.67 23.53
C PRO A 218 4.65 2.55 22.13
N GLU A 219 3.60 1.74 21.95
CA GLU A 219 2.90 1.60 20.65
C GLU A 219 2.47 2.96 20.06
N ALA A 220 2.17 3.94 20.93
CA ALA A 220 1.89 5.32 20.54
C ALA A 220 3.04 6.01 19.78
N ARG A 221 4.31 5.73 20.12
CA ARG A 221 5.48 6.27 19.39
C ARG A 221 5.58 5.65 18.00
N ILE A 222 5.36 4.34 17.89
CA ILE A 222 5.33 3.64 16.60
C ILE A 222 4.21 4.21 15.72
N ALA A 223 3.02 4.39 16.29
CA ALA A 223 1.91 5.03 15.58
C ALA A 223 2.27 6.44 15.09
N THR A 224 2.92 7.24 15.93
CA THR A 224 3.38 8.60 15.56
C THR A 224 4.41 8.60 14.44
N LEU A 225 5.36 7.64 14.47
CA LEU A 225 6.38 7.49 13.43
C LEU A 225 5.76 7.05 12.08
N VAL A 226 4.79 6.14 12.11
CA VAL A 226 4.18 5.54 10.92
C VAL A 226 3.11 6.46 10.32
N ALA A 227 2.37 7.20 11.13
CA ALA A 227 1.15 7.90 10.72
C ALA A 227 1.34 8.86 9.52
N PRO A 228 2.37 9.74 9.45
CA PRO A 228 2.49 10.68 8.34
C PRO A 228 2.73 9.98 6.99
N THR A 229 3.66 9.03 6.96
CA THR A 229 3.97 8.24 5.75
C THR A 229 2.79 7.33 5.40
N GLY A 230 2.14 6.76 6.41
CA GLY A 230 0.95 5.94 6.22
C GLY A 230 -0.18 6.73 5.57
N ASP A 231 -0.57 7.86 6.16
CA ASP A 231 -1.66 8.71 5.66
C ASP A 231 -1.47 9.08 4.17
N ALA A 232 -0.24 9.46 3.79
CA ALA A 232 0.13 9.75 2.40
C ALA A 232 0.04 8.50 1.49
N LEU A 233 0.48 7.34 1.96
CA LEU A 233 0.38 6.08 1.21
C LEU A 233 -1.07 5.59 1.08
N GLU A 234 -1.95 5.88 2.04
CA GLU A 234 -3.39 5.58 1.92
C GLU A 234 -4.05 6.41 0.81
N ASP A 235 -3.69 7.68 0.68
CA ASP A 235 -4.17 8.51 -0.43
C ASP A 235 -3.58 8.04 -1.77
N ALA A 236 -2.29 7.68 -1.77
CA ALA A 236 -1.62 7.16 -2.95
C ALA A 236 -2.22 5.82 -3.43
N VAL A 237 -2.56 4.90 -2.52
CA VAL A 237 -3.15 3.60 -2.89
C VAL A 237 -4.59 3.74 -3.39
N VAL A 238 -5.35 4.73 -2.90
CA VAL A 238 -6.64 5.11 -3.49
C VAL A 238 -6.47 5.63 -4.93
N GLY A 239 -5.38 6.36 -5.19
CA GLY A 239 -4.98 6.77 -6.54
C GLY A 239 -4.58 5.58 -7.43
N LEU A 240 -3.80 4.63 -6.90
CA LEU A 240 -3.46 3.38 -7.60
C LEU A 240 -4.73 2.62 -7.98
N PHE A 241 -5.68 2.47 -7.05
CA PHE A 241 -6.91 1.72 -7.31
C PHE A 241 -7.69 2.26 -8.52
N GLY A 242 -7.77 3.59 -8.68
CA GLY A 242 -8.32 4.20 -9.90
C GLY A 242 -7.58 3.77 -11.16
N ARG A 243 -6.24 3.78 -11.16
CA ARG A 243 -5.44 3.34 -12.31
C ARG A 243 -5.60 1.84 -12.61
N LEU A 244 -5.78 1.00 -11.59
CA LEU A 244 -6.08 -0.43 -11.78
C LEU A 244 -7.42 -0.62 -12.50
N ILE A 245 -8.42 0.21 -12.20
CA ILE A 245 -9.73 0.14 -12.84
C ILE A 245 -9.60 0.51 -14.32
N ASP A 246 -8.95 1.64 -14.62
CA ASP A 246 -8.73 2.09 -15.99
C ASP A 246 -7.89 1.08 -16.81
N GLY A 247 -6.93 0.44 -16.13
CA GLY A 247 -5.95 -0.48 -16.73
C GLY A 247 -4.97 0.22 -17.67
N SER A 248 -4.77 1.53 -17.47
CA SER A 248 -3.84 2.34 -18.26
C SER A 248 -2.40 2.03 -17.85
N ALA A 249 -1.54 1.76 -18.83
CA ALA A 249 -0.11 1.52 -18.60
C ALA A 249 0.58 2.74 -17.97
N PRO A 250 1.66 2.56 -17.19
CA PRO A 250 2.42 3.69 -16.68
C PRO A 250 3.02 4.48 -17.85
N THR A 251 2.76 5.79 -17.90
CA THR A 251 3.38 6.71 -18.86
C THR A 251 4.91 6.76 -18.68
N VAL A 252 5.64 7.17 -19.73
CA VAL A 252 7.11 7.34 -19.70
C VAL A 252 7.53 8.35 -18.62
N ARG A 253 6.67 9.34 -18.33
CA ARG A 253 6.74 10.15 -17.12
C ARG A 253 6.16 9.33 -15.98
N GLY A 254 6.99 9.07 -14.96
CA GLY A 254 6.72 8.14 -13.88
C GLY A 254 5.41 8.41 -13.12
N TRP A 255 5.15 7.60 -12.10
CA TRP A 255 3.95 7.64 -11.26
C TRP A 255 3.57 8.99 -10.63
N LEU A 256 4.46 9.98 -10.75
CA LEU A 256 4.67 11.13 -9.88
C LEU A 256 4.56 12.50 -10.55
N ASP A 257 3.87 12.65 -11.69
CA ASP A 257 3.37 14.01 -12.06
C ASP A 257 2.32 14.53 -11.04
N ALA A 258 1.84 13.65 -10.15
CA ALA A 258 1.06 13.98 -8.95
C ALA A 258 1.65 13.30 -7.70
N ASP A 259 2.94 13.50 -7.43
CA ASP A 259 3.60 12.98 -6.23
C ASP A 259 2.97 13.54 -4.92
N PRO A 260 2.37 12.69 -4.06
CA PRO A 260 1.90 13.11 -2.74
C PRO A 260 3.01 13.65 -1.84
N VAL A 261 4.26 13.22 -2.06
CA VAL A 261 5.45 13.61 -1.30
C VAL A 261 5.95 14.97 -1.75
N GLU A 262 5.87 15.27 -3.05
CA GLU A 262 6.15 16.60 -3.57
C GLU A 262 5.03 17.59 -3.21
N ALA A 263 3.77 17.13 -3.09
CA ALA A 263 2.69 17.93 -2.51
C ALA A 263 2.97 18.29 -1.04
N ILE A 264 3.54 17.37 -0.25
CA ILE A 264 4.01 17.65 1.12
C ILE A 264 5.20 18.62 1.11
N ARG A 265 6.12 18.51 0.13
CA ARG A 265 7.25 19.45 -0.04
C ARG A 265 6.79 20.86 -0.42
N ARG A 266 5.69 20.99 -1.19
CA ARG A 266 5.03 22.26 -1.54
C ARG A 266 4.22 22.88 -0.39
N LEU A 267 3.94 22.13 0.67
CA LEU A 267 3.20 22.58 1.87
C LEU A 267 4.13 22.96 3.05
N GLY A 268 5.43 23.17 2.80
CA GLY A 268 6.39 23.73 3.78
C GLY A 268 6.10 25.20 4.13
N PRO A 269 6.54 25.68 5.30
CA PRO A 269 5.83 26.70 6.09
C PRO A 269 5.92 28.09 5.45
N GLY A 270 4.75 28.73 5.32
CA GLY A 270 4.65 30.19 5.24
C GLY A 270 4.78 30.83 6.61
#